data_AF-A0A0E3NVC7-F1
#
_entry.id   AF-A0A0E3NVC7-F1
#
_cell.length_a   1.000
_cell.length_b   1.000
_cell.length_c   1.000
_cell.angle_alpha   90.00
_cell.angle_beta   90.00
_cell.angle_gamma   90.00
#
_symmetry.space_group_name_H-M   'P 1'
#
loop_
_entity.id
_entity.type
_entity.pdbx_description
1 polymer ?
#
loop_
_entity_poly.entity_id
_entity_poly.type
_entity_poly.pdbx_seq_one_letter_code
_entity_poly.pdbx_strand_id
1 'polypeptide(L)' 'MVELPSGTEIASIITKNSAESLGLKEGHEVYAVIKATNVMLAIE' A
#
# COMPACT_ATOMS: atom_id res chain seq x y z
N MET A 1 -2.07 -6.40 -4.59
CA MET A 1 -2.65 -5.04 -4.53
C MET A 1 -3.34 -4.90 -3.18
N VAL A 2 -3.45 -3.69 -2.64
CA VAL A 2 -4.24 -3.42 -1.44
C VAL A 2 -5.51 -2.70 -1.86
N GLU A 3 -6.66 -3.30 -1.62
CA GLU A 3 -7.95 -2.68 -1.90
C GLU A 3 -8.39 -1.85 -0.69
N LEU A 4 -8.73 -0.58 -0.93
CA LEU A 4 -9.35 0.29 0.07
C LEU A 4 -10.86 0.06 0.11
N PRO A 5 -11.56 0.42 1.21
CA PRO A 5 -13.02 0.33 1.29
C PRO A 5 -13.78 1.08 0.17
N SER A 6 -13.15 2.04 -0.49
CA SER A 6 -13.68 2.75 -1.66
C SER A 6 -13.60 1.96 -2.97
N GLY A 7 -13.00 0.77 -2.98
CA GLY A 7 -12.66 0.00 -4.18
C GLY A 7 -11.40 0.49 -4.90
N THR A 8 -10.68 1.47 -4.34
CA THR A 8 -9.42 1.97 -4.91
C THR A 8 -8.28 0.99 -4.60
N GLU A 9 -7.51 0.63 -5.62
CA GLU A 9 -6.35 -0.25 -5.46
C GLU A 9 -5.05 0.55 -5.28
N ILE A 10 -4.24 0.15 -4.29
CA ILE A 10 -2.90 0.67 -4.05
C ILE A 10 -1.87 -0.40 -4.43
N ALA A 11 -0.94 0.00 -5.30
CA ALA A 11 0.29 -0.75 -5.56
C ALA A 11 1.39 -0.27 -4.60
N SER A 12 2.11 -1.22 -4.00
CA SER A 12 3.27 -0.94 -3.17
C SER A 12 4.40 -1.87 -3.56
N ILE A 13 5.61 -1.31 -3.61
CA ILE A 13 6.84 -2.06 -3.88
C ILE A 13 7.69 -1.96 -2.63
N ILE A 14 7.92 -3.11 -2.00
CA ILE A 14 8.77 -3.28 -0.83
C ILE A 14 9.76 -4.41 -1.07
N THR A 15 10.74 -4.54 -0.18
CA THR A 15 11.68 -5.66 -0.27
C THR A 15 10.98 -6.99 0.04
N LYS A 16 11.44 -8.07 -0.58
CA LYS A 16 10.96 -9.43 -0.30
C LYS A 16 11.04 -9.77 1.19
N ASN A 17 12.16 -9.45 1.84
CA ASN A 17 12.36 -9.70 3.27
C ASN A 17 11.33 -8.95 4.14
N SER A 18 10.95 -7.72 3.78
CA SER A 18 9.91 -6.98 4.49
C SER A 18 8.54 -7.66 4.36
N ALA A 19 8.18 -8.10 3.15
CA ALA A 19 6.91 -8.80 2.91
C ALA A 19 6.82 -10.12 3.72
N GLU A 20 7.92 -10.88 3.75
CA GLU A 20 8.03 -12.11 4.54
C GLU A 20 7.96 -11.83 6.05
N SER A 21 8.71 -10.83 6.53
CA SER A 21 8.74 -10.46 7.96
C SER A 21 7.38 -9.94 8.46
N LEU A 22 6.62 -9.26 7.60
CA LEU A 22 5.26 -8.79 7.90
C LEU A 22 4.20 -9.88 7.75
N GLY A 23 4.57 -11.06 7.21
CA GLY A 23 3.64 -12.17 6.99
C GLY A 23 2.49 -11.84 6.03
N LEU A 24 2.75 -11.01 5.01
CA LEU A 24 1.72 -10.57 4.06
C LEU A 24 1.14 -11.77 3.29
N LYS A 25 -0.19 -11.84 3.25
CA LYS A 25 -0.96 -12.88 2.58
C LYS A 25 -2.26 -12.30 2.04
N GLU A 26 -2.80 -12.93 1.00
CA GLU A 26 -4.10 -12.56 0.47
C GLU A 26 -5.20 -12.68 1.54
N GLY A 27 -6.13 -11.73 1.54
CA GLY A 27 -7.23 -11.67 2.51
C GLY A 27 -6.86 -11.13 3.89
N HIS A 28 -5.58 -10.85 4.18
CA HIS A 28 -5.20 -10.15 5.40
C HIS A 28 -5.52 -8.65 5.33
N GLU A 29 -6.07 -8.10 6.40
CA GLU A 29 -6.15 -6.65 6.58
C GLU A 29 -4.74 -6.06 6.77
N VAL A 30 -4.47 -4.96 6.07
CA VAL A 30 -3.18 -4.28 6.08
C VAL A 30 -3.38 -2.78 6.04
N TYR A 31 -2.35 -2.04 6.45
CA TYR A 31 -2.30 -0.59 6.35
C TYR A 31 -1.32 -0.17 5.25
N ALA A 32 -1.80 0.61 4.28
CA ALA A 32 -0.93 1.32 3.35
C ALA A 32 -0.50 2.66 3.98
N VAL A 33 0.80 2.83 4.20
CA VAL A 33 1.36 4.06 4.79
C VAL A 33 2.13 4.83 3.72
N ILE A 34 1.75 6.09 3.52
CA ILE A 34 2.40 6.99 2.56
C ILE A 34 2.86 8.24 3.31
N LYS A 35 4.14 8.58 3.18
CA LYS A 35 4.69 9.81 3.77
C LYS A 35 4.16 11.02 2.99
N ALA A 36 3.70 12.05 3.70
CA ALA A 36 3.12 13.25 3.09
C ALA A 36 4.04 13.91 2.03
N THR A 37 5.35 13.94 2.28
CA THR A 37 6.33 14.52 1.34
C THR A 37 6.51 13.73 0.04
N ASN A 38 5.88 12.56 -0.11
CA ASN A 38 5.92 11.74 -1.32
C ASN A 38 4.61 11.77 -2.11
N VAL A 39 3.65 12.63 -1.73
CA VAL A 39 2.39 12.82 -2.44
C VAL A 39 2.51 14.05 -3.36
N MET A 40 2.18 13.87 -4.63
CA MET A 40 2.09 14.96 -5.60
C MET A 40 0.63 15.37 -5.78
N LEU A 41 0.39 16.67 -5.90
CA LEU A 41 -0.92 17.22 -6.24
C LEU A 41 -0.89 17.69 -7.69
N ALA A 42 -1.94 17.39 -8.42
CA ALA A 42 -2.17 17.92 -9.76
C ALA A 42 -3.49 18.71 -9.74
N ILE A 43 -3.49 19.83 -10.45
CA ILE A 43 -4.71 20.59 -10.79
C ILE A 43 -4.99 20.39 -12.28
N GLU A 44 -6.22 20.65 -12.69
CA GLU A 44 -6.60 20.68 -14.11
C GLU A 44 -5.91 21.81 -14.88
#